data_AF-A0A2N2T4L5-F1
#
_entry.id   AF-A0A2N2T4L5-F1
#
_cell.length_a   1.000
_cell.length_b   1.000
_cell.length_c   1.000
_cell.angle_alpha   90.00
_cell.angle_beta   90.00
_cell.angle_gamma   90.00
#
_symmetry.space_group_name_H-M   'P 1'
#
loop_
_entity.id
_entity.type
_entity.pdbx_description
1 polymer ?
#
loop_
_entity_poly.entity_id
_entity_poly.type
_entity_poly.pdbx_seq_one_letter_code
_entity_poly.pdbx_strand_id
1 'polypeptide(L)'
;MLRVETVYPETTETRVLNGDLAWRFTGGNLMVGVEGPGRLAMIYQYKQLDLPYGLLKGSYNLRHAGTEAVGNQATEVMELWDDEGPNIRVNVDTKNHLIVKVTGQIAFGGQTMVLAAEFSDFRPVDGMTLPFHINNYAGDTAISETVITRYAVNPSVDPTLFVPRVKGRESALSGSANLVAVAPN
;
A
#
# COMPACT_ATOMS: atom_id res chain seq x y z
N MET A 1 7.93 2.55 -1.31
CA MET A 1 7.56 3.93 -0.87
C MET A 1 6.23 4.29 -1.50
N LEU A 2 5.39 5.04 -0.80
CA LEU A 2 4.07 5.45 -1.27
C LEU A 2 3.79 6.90 -0.90
N ARG A 3 3.16 7.63 -1.81
CA ARG A 3 2.51 8.91 -1.53
C ARG A 3 1.08 8.82 -2.06
N VAL A 4 0.12 9.19 -1.22
CA VAL A 4 -1.29 9.31 -1.60
C VAL A 4 -1.72 10.74 -1.33
N GLU A 5 -2.30 11.38 -2.32
CA GLU A 5 -2.96 12.67 -2.17
C GLU A 5 -4.45 12.50 -2.40
N THR A 6 -5.22 12.87 -1.39
CA THR A 6 -6.68 12.86 -1.45
C THR A 6 -7.17 14.28 -1.42
N VAL A 7 -7.80 14.72 -2.49
CA VAL A 7 -8.46 16.03 -2.57
C VAL A 7 -9.93 15.83 -2.21
N TYR A 8 -10.34 16.42 -1.10
CA TYR A 8 -11.72 16.56 -0.66
C TYR A 8 -12.28 17.91 -1.10
N PRO A 9 -13.61 18.13 -1.07
CA PRO A 9 -14.20 19.42 -1.47
C PRO A 9 -13.60 20.65 -0.75
N GLU A 10 -13.20 20.49 0.51
CA GLU A 10 -12.74 21.60 1.36
C GLU A 10 -11.28 21.48 1.79
N THR A 11 -10.62 20.34 1.55
CA THR A 11 -9.27 20.09 2.08
C THR A 11 -8.51 19.10 1.23
N THR A 12 -7.19 19.04 1.44
CA THR A 12 -6.34 18.01 0.87
C THR A 12 -5.66 17.26 2.01
N GLU A 13 -5.64 15.95 1.90
CA GLU A 13 -4.85 15.08 2.74
C GLU A 13 -3.70 14.48 1.94
N THR A 14 -2.49 14.51 2.49
CA THR A 14 -1.35 13.79 1.94
C THR A 14 -0.87 12.76 2.93
N ARG A 15 -0.71 11.52 2.48
CA ARG A 15 -0.11 10.43 3.23
C ARG A 15 1.18 10.01 2.57
N VAL A 16 2.23 9.80 3.36
CA VAL A 16 3.51 9.30 2.88
C VAL A 16 3.92 8.10 3.71
N LEU A 17 4.28 7.01 3.04
CA LEU A 17 4.91 5.82 3.62
C LEU A 17 6.29 5.66 2.99
N ASN A 18 7.35 5.77 3.80
CA ASN A 18 8.72 5.65 3.34
C ASN A 18 9.54 4.80 4.32
N GLY A 19 9.73 3.53 3.96
CA GLY A 19 10.25 2.51 4.87
C GLY A 19 9.36 2.40 6.10
N ASP A 20 9.98 2.43 7.28
CA ASP A 20 9.26 2.30 8.54
C ASP A 20 8.38 3.50 8.92
N LEU A 21 8.51 4.61 8.21
CA LEU A 21 7.93 5.86 8.64
C LEU A 21 6.67 6.19 7.86
N ALA A 22 5.62 6.57 8.58
CA ALA A 22 4.34 6.99 8.03
C ALA A 22 3.98 8.39 8.51
N TRP A 23 3.52 9.24 7.59
CA TRP A 23 3.09 10.60 7.89
C TRP A 23 1.78 10.94 7.24
N ARG A 24 1.06 11.87 7.87
CA ARG A 24 -0.15 12.48 7.33
C ARG A 24 -0.08 13.99 7.46
N PHE A 25 -0.61 14.65 6.45
CA PHE A 25 -0.80 16.09 6.34
C PHE A 25 -2.27 16.35 5.97
N THR A 26 -2.92 17.33 6.58
CA THR A 26 -4.30 17.72 6.23
C THR A 26 -4.46 19.23 6.31
N GLY A 27 -4.99 19.85 5.25
CA GLY A 27 -5.49 21.24 5.28
C GLY A 27 -4.46 22.30 5.68
N GLY A 28 -3.20 22.19 5.24
CA GLY A 28 -2.17 23.20 5.52
C GLY A 28 -1.46 23.06 6.88
N ASN A 29 -1.85 22.09 7.71
CA ASN A 29 -1.20 21.82 8.99
C ASN A 29 0.16 21.13 8.82
N LEU A 30 0.99 21.10 9.86
CA LEU A 30 2.27 20.36 9.80
C LEU A 30 2.05 18.86 9.61
N MET A 31 2.97 18.19 8.91
CA MET A 31 2.99 16.72 8.84
C MET A 31 3.16 16.11 10.22
N VAL A 32 2.27 15.17 10.56
CA VAL A 32 2.32 14.40 11.82
C VAL A 32 2.65 12.94 11.53
N GLY A 33 3.44 12.33 12.42
CA GLY A 33 3.71 10.89 12.37
C GLY A 33 2.44 10.09 12.62
N VAL A 34 2.27 9.01 11.86
CA VAL A 34 1.16 8.05 12.01
C VAL A 34 1.73 6.76 12.55
N GLU A 35 1.16 6.28 13.66
CA GLU A 35 1.62 5.08 14.36
C GLU A 35 0.50 4.06 14.55
N GLY A 36 0.86 2.87 15.01
CA GLY A 36 -0.09 1.83 15.42
C GLY A 36 -1.06 1.41 14.32
N PRO A 37 -2.36 1.22 14.62
CA PRO A 37 -3.34 0.72 13.64
C PRO A 37 -3.50 1.61 12.40
N GLY A 38 -3.33 2.93 12.55
CA GLY A 38 -3.35 3.86 11.42
C GLY A 38 -2.20 3.61 10.44
N ARG A 39 -0.99 3.36 10.97
CA ARG A 39 0.18 2.99 10.16
C ARG A 39 -0.02 1.64 9.48
N LEU A 40 -0.56 0.66 10.20
CA LEU A 40 -0.87 -0.66 9.63
C LEU A 40 -1.87 -0.57 8.47
N ALA A 41 -2.89 0.28 8.59
CA ALA A 41 -3.85 0.51 7.51
C ALA A 41 -3.20 1.16 6.28
N MET A 42 -2.24 2.07 6.48
CA MET A 42 -1.46 2.66 5.39
C MET A 42 -0.57 1.62 4.69
N ILE A 43 0.10 0.74 5.45
CA ILE A 43 0.89 -0.35 4.89
C ILE A 43 0.00 -1.33 4.13
N TYR A 44 -1.15 -1.70 4.68
CA TYR A 44 -2.12 -2.54 4.01
C TYR A 44 -2.56 -1.96 2.66
N GLN A 45 -2.93 -0.67 2.63
CA GLN A 45 -3.29 0.03 1.39
C GLN A 45 -2.12 0.07 0.38
N TYR A 46 -0.89 0.27 0.85
CA TYR A 46 0.29 0.20 -0.02
C TYR A 46 0.46 -1.18 -0.64
N LYS A 47 0.39 -2.24 0.18
CA LYS A 47 0.57 -3.62 -0.26
C LYS A 47 -0.43 -4.02 -1.33
N GLN A 48 -1.69 -3.57 -1.24
CA GLN A 48 -2.69 -3.80 -2.29
C GLN A 48 -2.19 -3.41 -3.70
N LEU A 49 -1.43 -2.32 -3.81
CA LEU A 49 -0.93 -1.78 -5.07
C LEU A 49 0.42 -2.38 -5.47
N ASP A 50 1.27 -2.72 -4.49
CA ASP A 50 2.64 -3.21 -4.72
C ASP A 50 2.72 -4.75 -4.80
N LEU A 51 1.62 -5.46 -4.54
CA LEU A 51 1.55 -6.91 -4.45
C LEU A 51 2.21 -7.65 -5.62
N PRO A 52 1.88 -7.35 -6.90
CA PRO A 52 2.52 -8.04 -8.02
C PRO A 52 4.05 -7.88 -8.01
N TYR A 53 4.54 -6.70 -7.66
CA TYR A 53 5.97 -6.41 -7.65
C TYR A 53 6.68 -7.09 -6.47
N GLY A 54 6.09 -7.04 -5.27
CA GLY A 54 6.63 -7.73 -4.09
C GLY A 54 6.64 -9.25 -4.26
N LEU A 55 5.63 -9.82 -4.92
CA LEU A 55 5.60 -11.25 -5.28
C LEU A 55 6.72 -11.61 -6.26
N LEU A 56 6.92 -10.82 -7.31
CA LEU A 56 8.01 -11.04 -8.28
C LEU A 56 9.40 -10.97 -7.64
N LYS A 57 9.56 -10.13 -6.62
CA LYS A 57 10.82 -10.00 -5.86
C LYS A 57 11.03 -11.07 -4.79
N GLY A 58 10.02 -11.87 -4.49
CA GLY A 58 10.06 -12.78 -3.35
C GLY A 58 10.15 -12.06 -2.00
N SER A 59 9.56 -10.87 -1.89
CA SER A 59 9.58 -10.06 -0.66
C SER A 59 8.65 -10.59 0.43
N TYR A 60 7.79 -11.56 0.10
CA TYR A 60 6.84 -12.16 1.03
C TYR A 60 7.21 -13.61 1.33
N ASN A 61 6.90 -14.06 2.54
CA ASN A 61 6.64 -15.47 2.79
C ASN A 61 5.23 -15.81 2.30
N LEU A 62 5.04 -17.01 1.76
CA LEU A 62 3.76 -17.44 1.19
C LEU A 62 3.35 -18.82 1.68
N ARG A 63 2.04 -18.99 1.88
CA ARG A 63 1.40 -20.29 2.11
C ARG A 63 0.13 -20.39 1.27
N HIS A 64 -0.05 -21.51 0.58
CA HIS A 64 -1.34 -21.84 -0.03
C HIS A 64 -2.36 -22.20 1.05
N ALA A 65 -3.52 -21.57 1.01
CA ALA A 65 -4.54 -21.62 2.05
C ALA A 65 -5.86 -22.25 1.55
N GLY A 66 -5.83 -22.92 0.40
CA GLY A 66 -6.99 -23.57 -0.21
C GLY A 66 -7.65 -22.72 -1.30
N THR A 67 -8.95 -22.94 -1.51
CA THR A 67 -9.74 -22.27 -2.54
C THR A 67 -10.98 -21.62 -1.94
N GLU A 68 -11.40 -20.50 -2.52
CA GLU A 68 -12.59 -19.75 -2.12
C GLU A 68 -13.28 -19.15 -3.34
N ALA A 69 -14.57 -18.83 -3.22
CA ALA A 69 -15.29 -18.05 -4.21
C ALA A 69 -15.30 -16.57 -3.83
N VAL A 70 -14.99 -15.69 -4.79
CA VAL A 70 -15.20 -14.24 -4.69
C VAL A 70 -16.31 -13.87 -5.68
N GLY A 71 -17.52 -13.66 -5.17
CA GLY A 71 -18.72 -13.58 -6.02
C GLY A 71 -18.90 -14.86 -6.84
N ASN A 72 -18.83 -14.73 -8.16
CA ASN A 72 -18.93 -15.86 -9.10
C ASN A 72 -17.56 -16.40 -9.57
N GLN A 73 -16.45 -15.89 -9.04
CA GLN A 73 -15.09 -16.30 -9.42
C GLN A 73 -14.55 -17.35 -8.45
N ALA A 74 -14.07 -18.47 -8.98
CA ALA A 74 -13.29 -19.45 -8.22
C ALA A 74 -11.84 -18.96 -8.10
N THR A 75 -11.30 -18.95 -6.87
CA THR A 75 -9.98 -18.41 -6.57
C THR A 75 -9.11 -19.39 -5.78
N GLU A 76 -7.80 -19.37 -6.05
CA GLU A 76 -6.79 -19.90 -5.14
C GLU A 76 -6.51 -18.85 -4.06
N VAL A 77 -6.38 -19.28 -2.81
CA VAL A 77 -6.09 -18.39 -1.68
C VAL A 77 -4.65 -18.56 -1.24
N MET A 78 -3.95 -17.43 -1.18
CA MET A 78 -2.59 -17.35 -0.65
C MET A 78 -2.58 -16.49 0.60
N GLU A 79 -1.94 -16.97 1.66
CA GLU A 79 -1.58 -16.16 2.82
C GLU A 79 -0.16 -15.65 2.65
N LEU A 80 0.00 -14.34 2.79
CA LEU A 80 1.27 -13.63 2.67
C LEU A 80 1.59 -12.92 3.98
N TRP A 81 2.85 -12.99 4.39
CA TRP A 81 3.38 -12.23 5.51
C TRP A 81 4.85 -11.88 5.31
N ASP A 82 5.28 -10.84 5.99
CA ASP A 82 6.65 -10.35 6.07
C ASP A 82 6.82 -9.61 7.41
N ASP A 83 7.91 -8.88 7.56
CA ASP A 83 8.20 -8.12 8.77
C ASP A 83 7.46 -6.76 8.81
N GLU A 84 6.69 -6.42 7.76
CA GLU A 84 6.06 -5.11 7.58
C GLU A 84 4.52 -5.17 7.55
N GLY A 85 3.88 -4.81 8.66
CA GLY A 85 2.43 -4.61 8.68
C GLY A 85 1.63 -5.91 8.84
N PRO A 86 0.34 -5.91 8.46
CA PRO A 86 -0.53 -7.06 8.73
C PRO A 86 -0.29 -8.21 7.73
N ASN A 87 -0.50 -9.43 8.19
CA ASN A 87 -0.67 -10.59 7.30
C ASN A 87 -1.87 -10.35 6.39
N ILE A 88 -1.74 -10.75 5.12
CA ILE A 88 -2.78 -10.58 4.12
C ILE A 88 -3.16 -11.92 3.48
N ARG A 89 -4.44 -12.08 3.17
CA ARG A 89 -4.97 -13.12 2.29
C ARG A 89 -5.17 -12.52 0.92
N VAL A 90 -4.74 -13.24 -0.11
CA VAL A 90 -4.83 -12.85 -1.51
C VAL A 90 -5.60 -13.93 -2.25
N ASN A 91 -6.72 -13.57 -2.87
CA ASN A 91 -7.51 -14.45 -3.72
C ASN A 91 -7.11 -14.21 -5.18
N VAL A 92 -6.62 -15.26 -5.83
CA VAL A 92 -6.15 -15.26 -7.22
C VAL A 92 -7.14 -16.03 -8.08
N ASP A 93 -7.73 -15.39 -9.09
CA ASP A 93 -8.67 -16.02 -10.01
C ASP A 93 -7.99 -17.18 -10.76
N THR A 94 -8.60 -18.37 -10.68
CA THR A 94 -8.02 -19.60 -11.27
C THR A 94 -7.97 -19.58 -12.80
N LYS A 95 -8.76 -18.71 -13.45
CA LYS A 95 -8.85 -18.64 -14.91
C LYS A 95 -7.81 -17.74 -15.56
N ASN A 96 -7.56 -16.56 -14.98
CA ASN A 96 -6.71 -15.52 -15.56
C ASN A 96 -5.52 -15.16 -14.66
N HIS A 97 -5.42 -15.76 -13.47
CA HIS A 97 -4.37 -15.56 -12.49
C HIS A 97 -4.25 -14.12 -11.97
N LEU A 98 -5.32 -13.33 -12.08
CA LEU A 98 -5.39 -11.98 -11.53
C LEU A 98 -5.72 -12.03 -10.04
N ILE A 99 -5.10 -11.13 -9.27
CA ILE A 99 -5.48 -10.90 -7.87
C ILE A 99 -6.81 -10.15 -7.87
N VAL A 100 -7.87 -10.79 -7.39
CA VAL A 100 -9.24 -10.23 -7.42
C VAL A 100 -9.70 -9.74 -6.06
N LYS A 101 -9.09 -10.22 -4.96
CA LYS A 101 -9.39 -9.75 -3.61
C LYS A 101 -8.16 -9.84 -2.71
N VAL A 102 -8.00 -8.83 -1.85
CA VAL A 102 -6.97 -8.81 -0.81
C VAL A 102 -7.62 -8.46 0.52
N THR A 103 -7.40 -9.29 1.53
CA THR A 103 -7.96 -9.11 2.88
C THR A 103 -6.84 -8.99 3.90
N GLY A 104 -6.93 -8.03 4.82
CA GLY A 104 -5.99 -7.84 5.92
C GLY A 104 -6.71 -7.75 7.26
N GLN A 105 -6.07 -8.26 8.32
CA GLN A 105 -6.60 -8.16 9.68
C GLN A 105 -5.76 -7.18 10.49
N ILE A 106 -6.40 -6.18 11.07
CA ILE A 106 -5.72 -5.15 11.86
C ILE A 106 -6.45 -5.00 13.20
N ALA A 107 -5.69 -5.05 14.30
CA ALA A 107 -6.24 -4.80 15.62
C ALA A 107 -6.39 -3.29 15.87
N PHE A 108 -7.60 -2.84 16.13
CA PHE A 108 -7.95 -1.48 16.55
C PHE A 108 -8.51 -1.51 17.97
N GLY A 109 -7.75 -1.02 18.95
CA GLY A 109 -8.24 -0.89 20.33
C GLY A 109 -8.71 -2.21 20.97
N GLY A 110 -8.06 -3.33 20.63
CA GLY A 110 -8.41 -4.67 21.13
C GLY A 110 -9.48 -5.41 20.32
N GLN A 111 -10.08 -4.77 19.31
CA GLN A 111 -10.97 -5.41 18.33
C GLN A 111 -10.23 -5.66 17.02
N THR A 112 -10.39 -6.84 16.44
CA THR A 112 -9.85 -7.14 15.10
C THR A 112 -10.82 -6.64 14.04
N MET A 113 -10.36 -5.70 13.20
CA MET A 113 -11.08 -5.28 12.01
C MET A 113 -10.51 -6.01 10.79
N VAL A 114 -11.41 -6.56 9.98
CA VAL A 114 -11.08 -7.13 8.68
C VAL A 114 -11.26 -6.03 7.64
N LEU A 115 -10.19 -5.69 6.93
CA LEU A 115 -10.25 -4.84 5.75
C LEU A 115 -10.15 -5.70 4.51
N ALA A 116 -10.95 -5.40 3.49
CA ALA A 116 -10.84 -6.05 2.20
C ALA A 116 -10.84 -5.03 1.06
N ALA A 117 -10.14 -5.35 -0.02
CA ALA A 117 -10.22 -4.68 -1.30
C ALA A 117 -10.53 -5.70 -2.39
N GLU A 118 -11.58 -5.45 -3.16
CA GLU A 118 -11.96 -6.23 -4.33
C GLU A 118 -11.64 -5.45 -5.60
N PHE A 119 -10.99 -6.11 -6.54
CA PHE A 119 -10.46 -5.51 -7.76
C PHE A 119 -11.28 -5.96 -8.96
N SER A 120 -11.61 -5.02 -9.85
CA SER A 120 -12.38 -5.30 -11.05
C SER A 120 -12.01 -4.34 -12.18
N ASP A 121 -12.65 -4.52 -13.34
CA ASP A 121 -12.40 -3.71 -14.55
C ASP A 121 -10.90 -3.71 -14.93
N PHE A 122 -10.36 -4.92 -15.09
CA PHE A 122 -8.95 -5.11 -15.43
C PHE A 122 -8.69 -4.73 -16.89
N ARG A 123 -7.69 -3.88 -17.12
CA ARG A 123 -7.33 -3.39 -18.45
C ARG A 123 -5.82 -3.47 -18.68
N PRO A 124 -5.37 -3.66 -19.94
CA PRO A 124 -3.96 -3.60 -20.27
C PRO A 124 -3.42 -2.16 -20.14
N VAL A 125 -2.26 -2.01 -19.50
CA VAL A 125 -1.52 -0.75 -19.34
C VAL A 125 -0.03 -1.08 -19.42
N ASP A 126 0.67 -0.55 -20.42
CA ASP A 126 2.13 -0.67 -20.57
C ASP A 126 2.68 -2.09 -20.33
N GLY A 127 2.00 -3.11 -20.88
CA GLY A 127 2.40 -4.52 -20.77
C GLY A 127 1.94 -5.24 -19.50
N MET A 128 1.22 -4.57 -18.61
CA MET A 128 0.60 -5.16 -17.41
C MET A 128 -0.92 -5.16 -17.52
N THR A 129 -1.59 -6.02 -16.74
CA THR A 129 -3.05 -5.97 -16.57
C THR A 129 -3.35 -5.42 -15.17
N LEU A 130 -3.99 -4.25 -15.10
CA LEU A 130 -4.22 -3.51 -13.86
C LEU A 130 -5.72 -3.25 -13.64
N PRO A 131 -6.22 -3.24 -12.39
CA PRO A 131 -7.63 -2.98 -12.10
C PRO A 131 -7.96 -1.49 -12.24
N PHE A 132 -9.05 -1.13 -12.91
CA PHE A 132 -9.52 0.26 -12.97
C PHE A 132 -10.59 0.57 -11.91
N HIS A 133 -10.98 -0.44 -11.13
CA HIS A 133 -12.01 -0.32 -10.12
C HIS A 133 -11.65 -1.10 -8.85
N ILE A 134 -11.78 -0.44 -7.69
CA ILE A 134 -11.48 -1.02 -6.37
C ILE A 134 -12.63 -0.73 -5.40
N ASN A 135 -13.26 -1.76 -4.86
CA ASN A 135 -14.22 -1.66 -3.77
C ASN A 135 -13.55 -2.05 -2.45
N ASN A 136 -13.57 -1.16 -1.47
CA ASN A 136 -13.02 -1.43 -0.14
C ASN A 136 -14.13 -1.71 0.88
N TYR A 137 -13.86 -2.64 1.77
CA TYR A 137 -14.78 -3.09 2.80
C TYR A 137 -14.12 -3.06 4.18
N ALA A 138 -14.94 -2.82 5.21
CA ALA A 138 -14.65 -3.13 6.60
C ALA A 138 -15.65 -4.19 7.08
N GLY A 139 -15.16 -5.41 7.32
CA GLY A 139 -16.02 -6.59 7.40
C GLY A 139 -16.81 -6.77 6.10
N ASP A 140 -18.13 -6.93 6.22
CA ASP A 140 -19.04 -7.07 5.07
C ASP A 140 -19.59 -5.73 4.55
N THR A 141 -19.17 -4.60 5.15
CA THR A 141 -19.68 -3.27 4.78
C THR A 141 -18.76 -2.60 3.78
N ALA A 142 -19.27 -2.24 2.60
CA ALA A 142 -18.56 -1.40 1.65
C ALA A 142 -18.35 0.00 2.23
N ILE A 143 -17.10 0.46 2.29
CA ILE A 143 -16.71 1.73 2.91
C ILE A 143 -16.19 2.75 1.89
N SER A 144 -15.69 2.30 0.75
CA SER A 144 -15.29 3.20 -0.33
C SER A 144 -15.22 2.48 -1.68
N GLU A 145 -15.35 3.28 -2.73
CA GLU A 145 -15.17 2.91 -4.12
C GLU A 145 -14.07 3.80 -4.70
N THR A 146 -13.13 3.20 -5.43
CA THR A 146 -12.07 3.91 -6.16
C THR A 146 -12.18 3.57 -7.64
N VAL A 147 -12.41 4.59 -8.46
CA VAL A 147 -12.32 4.52 -9.92
C VAL A 147 -10.99 5.12 -10.35
N ILE A 148 -10.14 4.31 -10.97
CA ILE A 148 -8.83 4.74 -11.46
C ILE A 148 -9.00 5.20 -12.90
N THR A 149 -8.68 6.46 -13.18
CA THR A 149 -8.84 7.04 -14.51
C THR A 149 -7.58 6.90 -15.37
N ARG A 150 -6.41 6.75 -14.74
CA ARG A 150 -5.14 6.66 -15.43
C ARG A 150 -4.10 5.94 -14.58
N TYR A 151 -3.30 5.13 -15.26
CA TYR A 151 -2.02 4.64 -14.78
C TYR A 151 -0.88 5.29 -15.55
N ALA A 152 0.26 5.45 -14.89
CA ALA A 152 1.53 5.76 -15.52
C ALA A 152 2.57 4.83 -14.91
N VAL A 153 3.24 4.03 -15.75
CA VAL A 153 4.22 3.05 -15.30
C VAL A 153 5.61 3.67 -15.40
N ASN A 154 6.38 3.59 -14.31
CA ASN A 154 7.71 4.19 -14.18
C ASN A 154 7.80 5.67 -14.65
N PRO A 155 6.87 6.56 -14.25
CA PRO A 155 6.98 7.96 -14.61
C PRO A 155 8.19 8.60 -13.93
N SER A 156 8.72 9.68 -14.52
CA SER A 156 9.66 10.54 -13.81
C SER A 156 8.91 11.24 -12.66
N VAL A 157 9.34 11.00 -11.42
CA VAL A 157 8.76 11.60 -10.22
C VAL A 157 9.90 12.19 -9.39
N ASP A 158 9.70 13.40 -8.88
CA ASP A 158 10.63 14.05 -7.96
C ASP A 158 10.71 13.25 -6.63
N PRO A 159 11.88 12.68 -6.27
CA PRO A 159 12.03 11.90 -5.05
C PRO A 159 11.72 12.70 -3.77
N THR A 160 11.86 14.02 -3.81
CA THR A 160 11.58 14.88 -2.65
C THR A 160 10.10 14.88 -2.26
N LEU A 161 9.21 14.41 -3.14
CA LEU A 161 7.79 14.22 -2.84
C LEU A 161 7.56 13.14 -1.77
N PHE A 162 8.49 12.20 -1.59
CA PHE A 162 8.38 11.12 -0.60
C PHE A 162 9.13 11.42 0.70
N VAL A 163 9.66 12.64 0.84
CA VAL A 163 10.36 13.09 2.05
C VAL A 163 9.41 13.96 2.88
N PRO A 164 9.20 13.62 4.16
CA PRO A 164 8.32 14.40 5.03
C PRO A 164 8.89 15.80 5.28
N ARG A 165 8.02 16.82 5.24
CA ARG A 165 8.38 18.19 5.64
C ARG A 165 7.88 18.44 7.06
N VAL A 166 8.70 18.09 8.05
CA VAL A 166 8.36 18.19 9.47
C VAL A 166 8.96 19.47 10.07
N LYS A 167 8.25 20.16 10.97
CA LYS A 167 8.84 21.21 11.81
C LYS A 167 9.64 20.57 12.95
N GLY A 168 10.91 20.92 13.11
CA GLY A 168 11.75 20.46 14.23
C GLY A 168 12.45 19.10 14.05
N ARG A 169 12.48 18.55 12.82
CA ARG A 169 13.35 17.42 12.46
C ARG A 169 14.07 17.70 11.15
N GLU A 170 14.86 18.78 11.14
CA GLU A 170 15.90 19.01 10.13
C GLU A 170 17.11 18.08 10.39
N SER A 171 16.92 16.76 10.40
CA SER A 171 18.06 15.81 10.39
C SER A 171 17.57 14.37 10.32
N ALA A 172 17.33 13.86 9.11
CA ALA A 172 17.36 12.41 8.86
C ALA A 172 18.03 12.04 7.54
N LEU A 173 18.67 13.02 6.86
CA LEU A 173 19.46 12.79 5.65
C LEU A 173 20.91 13.31 5.76
N SER A 174 21.40 13.65 6.96
CA SER A 174 22.82 14.00 7.17
C SER A 174 23.70 12.80 7.58
N GLY A 175 23.23 11.57 7.39
CA GLY A 175 23.88 10.36 7.95
C GLY A 175 24.64 9.45 6.99
N SER A 176 24.67 9.73 5.68
CA SER A 176 25.30 8.81 4.70
C SER A 176 26.25 9.47 3.71
N ALA A 177 26.70 10.69 3.98
CA ALA A 177 27.77 11.34 3.23
C ALA A 177 28.98 11.61 4.13
N ASN A 178 29.66 10.55 4.58
CA ASN A 178 31.06 10.62 5.02
C ASN A 178 31.65 9.21 5.11
N LEU A 179 31.92 8.61 3.95
CA LEU A 179 32.82 7.46 3.83
C LEU A 179 33.65 7.56 2.55
N VAL A 180 34.25 8.72 2.29
CA VAL A 180 35.52 8.78 1.55
C VAL A 180 36.30 10.01 2.02
N ALA A 181 37.19 9.82 2.99
CA ALA A 181 38.35 10.69 3.16
C ALA A 181 39.57 9.77 3.26
N VAL A 182 40.14 9.51 2.09
CA VAL A 182 41.53 9.07 1.94
C VAL A 182 42.42 10.16 2.52
N ALA A 183 43.39 9.78 3.35
CA ALA A 183 44.54 10.62 3.66
C ALA A 183 45.73 9.75 4.12
N PRO A 184 46.97 10.25 4.01
CA PRO A 184 48.07 9.53 3.36
C PRO A 184 49.27 9.24 4.28
N ASN A 185 50.25 8.55 3.68
CA ASN A 185 51.62 8.19 4.10
C ASN A 185 51.78 6.86 4.87
#